data_AF-A0A8D0KV25-F1
#
_entry.id   AF-A0A8D0KV25-F1
#
_cell.length_a   1.000
_cell.length_b   1.000
_cell.length_c   1.000
_cell.angle_alpha   90.00
_cell.angle_beta   90.00
_cell.angle_gamma   90.00
#
_symmetry.space_group_name_H-M   'P 1'
#
loop_
_entity.id
_entity.type
_entity.pdbx_description
1 polymer ?
#
loop_
_entity_poly.entity_id
_entity_poly.type
_entity_poly.pdbx_seq_one_letter_code
_entity_poly.pdbx_strand_id
1 'polypeptide(L)'
;MNDTAKQEEILQSTTDAAEWNLEVERVLPQLKVTVRTDNKDWRIHVDQMHQHKDGIESSLKETRGYLDKLHNEISRTLEKINSREKYINNQLEHLVQEYRSAQALLSEAKEKYQEGSGGVTERTRMLSECMDSAELELLTIPLPRE
;
A
#
# COMPACT_ATOMS: atom_id res chain seq x y z
N MET A 1 15.07 83.18 67.19
CA MET A 1 13.93 82.40 66.65
C MET A 1 14.01 82.53 65.14
N ASN A 2 14.65 81.54 64.53
CA ASN A 2 14.75 81.35 63.09
C ASN A 2 13.51 80.59 62.60
N ASP A 3 13.35 80.61 61.27
CA ASP A 3 12.53 79.71 60.46
C ASP A 3 11.06 80.09 60.26
N THR A 4 10.79 80.91 59.24
CA THR A 4 9.74 80.67 58.22
C THR A 4 9.89 81.63 57.04
N ALA A 5 11.01 81.55 56.31
CA ALA A 5 11.12 82.15 54.99
C ALA A 5 12.06 81.35 54.09
N LYS A 6 11.96 80.02 54.11
CA LYS A 6 12.33 79.24 52.93
C LYS A 6 11.16 79.36 51.97
N GLN A 7 11.10 80.48 51.24
CA GLN A 7 10.44 80.48 49.95
C GLN A 7 11.11 79.35 49.17
N GLU A 8 10.33 78.32 48.83
CA GLU A 8 10.72 77.40 47.77
C GLU A 8 11.00 78.27 46.56
N GLU A 9 12.29 78.55 46.37
CA GLU A 9 12.82 79.23 45.21
C GLU A 9 12.46 78.32 44.04
N ILE A 10 11.33 78.63 43.40
CA ILE A 10 10.89 77.95 42.19
C ILE A 10 12.10 78.03 41.27
N LEU A 11 12.74 76.89 41.01
CA LEU A 11 13.89 76.77 40.12
C LEU A 11 13.45 77.24 38.73
N GLN A 12 13.53 78.55 38.49
CA GLN A 12 13.29 79.13 37.19
C GLN A 12 14.52 78.78 36.37
N SER A 13 14.32 77.91 35.38
CA SER A 13 15.34 77.62 34.39
C SER A 13 15.77 78.94 33.75
N THR A 14 16.99 79.38 34.05
CA THR A 14 17.64 80.51 33.37
C THR A 14 18.20 80.10 32.01
N THR A 15 18.05 78.82 31.63
CA THR A 15 18.55 78.26 30.38
C THR A 15 17.72 78.76 29.20
N ASP A 16 18.40 79.38 28.25
CA ASP A 16 17.80 79.85 27.00
C ASP A 16 17.38 78.68 26.10
N ALA A 17 16.36 78.88 25.27
CA ALA A 17 15.86 77.84 24.37
C ALA A 17 16.93 77.37 23.37
N ALA A 18 17.86 78.25 22.96
CA ALA A 18 18.96 77.86 22.10
C ALA A 18 19.99 77.00 22.83
N GLU A 19 20.31 77.32 24.10
CA GLU A 19 21.20 76.51 24.93
C GLU A 19 20.63 75.12 25.20
N TRP A 20 19.32 75.02 25.47
CA TRP A 20 18.66 73.74 25.64
C TRP A 20 18.68 72.89 24.36
N ASN A 21 18.41 73.49 23.20
CA ASN A 21 18.47 72.78 21.92
C ASN A 21 19.88 72.28 21.58
N LEU A 22 20.93 73.08 21.85
CA LEU A 22 22.31 72.65 21.67
C LEU A 22 22.67 71.48 22.58
N GLU A 23 22.20 71.50 23.83
CA GLU A 23 22.42 70.39 24.76
C GLU A 23 21.68 69.13 24.32
N VAL A 24 20.45 69.27 23.82
CA VAL A 24 19.69 68.16 23.23
C VAL A 24 20.42 67.57 22.02
N GLU A 25 20.90 68.40 21.10
CA GLU A 25 21.70 67.93 19.94
C GLU A 25 23.01 67.26 20.37
N ARG A 26 23.65 67.75 21.43
CA ARG A 26 24.89 67.17 21.97
C ARG A 26 24.66 65.80 22.61
N VAL A 27 23.52 65.60 23.26
CA VAL A 27 23.21 64.38 24.02
C VAL A 27 22.50 63.33 23.14
N LEU A 28 21.79 63.74 22.09
CA LEU A 28 21.09 62.83 21.15
C LEU A 28 21.96 61.67 20.63
N PRO A 29 23.21 61.90 20.18
CA PRO A 29 24.08 60.83 19.69
C PRO A 29 24.47 59.84 20.80
N GLN A 30 24.55 60.28 22.05
CA GLN A 30 24.89 59.46 23.21
C GLN A 30 23.72 58.59 23.65
N LEU A 31 22.49 59.01 23.34
CA LEU A 31 21.25 58.25 23.59
C LEU A 31 20.92 57.27 22.45
N LYS A 32 21.58 57.39 21.30
CA LYS A 32 21.35 56.53 20.14
C LYS A 32 21.93 55.13 20.39
N VAL A 33 21.13 54.28 21.03
CA VAL A 33 21.43 52.85 21.17
C VAL A 33 21.39 52.20 19.78
N THR A 34 22.57 51.94 19.22
CA THR A 34 22.69 51.24 17.95
C THR A 34 22.88 49.76 18.29
N VAL A 35 21.77 49.01 18.37
CA VAL A 35 21.83 47.56 18.56
C VAL A 35 22.44 46.96 17.30
N ARG A 36 23.69 46.50 17.37
CA ARG A 36 24.29 45.71 16.30
C ARG A 36 23.59 44.36 16.28
N THR A 37 23.07 43.96 15.12
CA THR A 37 22.50 42.64 14.88
C THR A 37 23.59 41.60 15.10
N ASP A 38 23.65 41.01 16.29
CA ASP A 38 24.59 39.94 16.65
C ASP A 38 23.90 38.59 16.38
N ASN A 39 24.63 37.63 15.82
CA ASN A 39 24.16 36.26 15.58
C ASN A 39 23.92 35.46 16.88
N LYS A 40 24.11 36.12 18.04
CA LYS A 40 23.75 35.66 19.39
C LYS A 40 22.44 36.26 19.90
N ASP A 41 21.75 37.07 19.09
CA ASP A 41 20.43 37.59 19.46
C ASP A 41 19.41 36.45 19.46
N TRP A 42 18.96 36.08 20.65
CA TRP A 42 17.97 35.04 20.85
C TRP A 42 16.67 35.32 20.08
N ARG A 43 16.36 36.59 19.76
CA ARG A 43 15.19 36.94 18.92
C ARG A 43 15.32 36.38 17.51
N ILE A 44 16.51 36.47 16.92
CA ILE A 44 16.78 35.91 15.58
C ILE A 44 16.62 34.38 15.63
N HIS A 45 17.10 33.72 16.68
CA HIS A 45 16.92 32.28 16.84
C HIS A 45 15.46 31.89 17.06
N VAL A 46 14.68 32.68 17.80
CA VAL A 46 13.24 32.45 17.98
C VAL A 46 12.50 32.60 16.66
N ASP A 47 12.81 33.63 15.86
CA ASP A 47 12.23 33.81 14.53
C ASP A 47 12.61 32.67 13.58
N GLN A 48 13.87 32.22 13.60
CA GLN A 48 14.33 31.04 12.86
C GLN A 48 13.59 29.77 13.29
N MET A 49 13.36 29.57 14.59
CA MET A 49 12.60 28.42 15.09
C MET A 49 11.15 28.43 14.60
N HIS A 50 10.49 29.59 14.59
CA HIS A 50 9.14 29.71 14.01
C HIS A 50 9.16 29.40 12.52
N GLN A 51 10.12 29.95 11.77
CA GLN A 51 10.23 29.70 10.34
C GLN A 51 10.49 28.21 10.02
N HIS A 52 11.35 27.55 10.80
CA HIS A 52 11.59 26.11 10.66
C HIS A 52 10.35 25.29 11.03
N LYS A 53 9.65 25.65 12.11
CA LYS A 53 8.41 24.98 12.51
C LYS A 53 7.36 25.07 11.39
N ASP A 54 7.13 26.26 10.84
CA ASP A 54 6.17 26.48 9.77
C ASP A 54 6.56 25.71 8.50
N GLY A 55 7.87 25.67 8.18
CA GLY A 55 8.40 24.87 7.09
C GLY A 55 8.14 23.36 7.28
N ILE A 56 8.42 22.84 8.47
CA ILE A 56 8.16 21.44 8.83
C ILE A 56 6.67 21.13 8.74
N GLU A 57 5.81 22.01 9.26
CA GLU A 57 4.36 21.82 9.23
C GLU A 57 3.80 21.83 7.80
N SER A 58 4.31 22.71 6.93
CA SER A 58 3.97 22.74 5.51
C SER A 58 4.40 21.46 4.80
N SER A 59 5.66 21.05 4.95
CA SER A 59 6.18 19.81 4.33
C SER A 59 5.45 18.57 4.84
N LEU A 60 5.09 18.52 6.13
CA LEU A 60 4.32 17.42 6.71
C LEU A 60 2.92 17.36 6.11
N LYS A 61 2.24 18.52 5.99
CA LYS A 61 0.91 18.62 5.38
C LYS A 61 0.92 18.15 3.93
N GLU A 62 1.90 18.59 3.14
CA GLU A 62 2.05 18.16 1.75
C GLU A 62 2.33 16.66 1.64
N THR A 63 3.28 16.15 2.43
CA THR A 63 3.64 14.72 2.43
C THR A 63 2.45 13.85 2.81
N ARG A 64 1.69 14.25 3.83
CA ARG A 64 0.46 13.56 4.21
C ARG A 64 -0.57 13.56 3.08
N GLY A 65 -0.72 14.68 2.38
CA GLY A 65 -1.59 14.77 1.21
C GLY A 65 -1.16 13.83 0.07
N TYR A 66 0.14 13.71 -0.21
CA TYR A 66 0.65 12.74 -1.18
C TYR A 66 0.39 11.29 -0.74
N LEU A 67 0.60 10.98 0.54
CA LEU A 67 0.38 9.65 1.08
C LEU A 67 -1.10 9.25 1.02
N ASP A 68 -2.02 10.16 1.36
CA ASP A 68 -3.46 9.93 1.26
C ASP A 68 -3.89 9.68 -0.19
N LYS A 69 -3.37 10.44 -1.14
CA LYS A 69 -3.65 10.22 -2.58
C LYS A 69 -3.17 8.84 -3.01
N LEU A 70 -1.92 8.49 -2.69
CA LEU A 70 -1.34 7.19 -3.02
C LEU A 70 -2.15 6.04 -2.40
N HIS A 71 -2.52 6.17 -1.11
CA HIS A 71 -3.34 5.18 -0.42
C HIS A 71 -4.70 4.98 -1.11
N ASN A 72 -5.37 6.08 -1.50
CA ASN A 72 -6.64 6.02 -2.21
C ASN A 72 -6.50 5.38 -3.60
N GLU A 73 -5.43 5.68 -4.34
CA GLU A 73 -5.16 5.07 -5.64
C GLU A 73 -4.88 3.57 -5.55
N ILE A 74 -4.07 3.15 -4.57
CA ILE A 74 -3.80 1.75 -4.28
C ILE A 74 -5.11 1.03 -3.93
N SER A 75 -5.91 1.60 -3.02
CA SER A 75 -7.18 1.00 -2.57
C SER A 75 -8.16 0.81 -3.73
N ARG A 76 -8.33 1.84 -4.58
CA ARG A 76 -9.17 1.73 -5.80
C ARG A 76 -8.65 0.69 -6.78
N THR A 77 -7.33 0.55 -6.90
CA THR A 77 -6.72 -0.45 -7.80
C THR A 77 -6.94 -1.86 -7.26
N LEU A 78 -6.79 -2.08 -5.95
CA LEU A 78 -7.08 -3.35 -5.30
C LEU A 78 -8.54 -3.75 -5.43
N GLU A 79 -9.48 -2.81 -5.26
CA GLU A 79 -10.91 -3.07 -5.49
C GLU A 79 -11.19 -3.52 -6.92
N LYS A 80 -10.57 -2.86 -7.92
CA LYS A 80 -10.69 -3.26 -9.32
C LYS A 80 -10.11 -4.66 -9.56
N ILE A 81 -8.95 -4.97 -9.01
CA ILE A 81 -8.33 -6.30 -9.11
C ILE A 81 -9.26 -7.35 -8.51
N ASN A 82 -9.71 -7.16 -7.27
CA ASN A 82 -10.62 -8.07 -6.57
C ASN A 82 -11.93 -8.29 -7.37
N SER A 83 -12.49 -7.23 -7.96
CA SER A 83 -13.68 -7.37 -8.81
C SER A 83 -13.43 -8.22 -10.06
N ARG A 84 -12.27 -8.05 -10.70
CA ARG A 84 -11.87 -8.85 -11.88
C ARG A 84 -11.59 -10.29 -11.52
N GLU A 85 -10.92 -10.55 -10.40
CA GLU A 85 -10.66 -11.90 -9.91
C GLU A 85 -11.97 -12.64 -9.63
N LYS A 86 -12.92 -12.00 -8.92
CA LYS A 86 -14.26 -12.57 -8.71
C LYS A 86 -14.96 -12.88 -10.03
N TYR A 87 -14.89 -11.97 -11.00
CA TYR A 87 -15.50 -12.15 -12.31
C TYR A 87 -14.87 -13.31 -13.10
N ILE A 88 -13.55 -13.46 -13.07
CA ILE A 88 -12.83 -14.56 -13.72
C ILE A 88 -13.16 -15.88 -13.03
N ASN A 89 -13.09 -15.92 -11.69
CA ASN A 89 -13.40 -17.12 -10.92
C ASN A 89 -14.82 -17.60 -11.21
N ASN A 90 -15.80 -16.69 -11.22
CA ASN A 90 -17.19 -17.04 -11.52
C ASN A 90 -17.38 -17.60 -12.94
N GLN A 91 -16.62 -17.11 -13.92
CA GLN A 91 -16.64 -17.68 -15.28
C GLN A 91 -15.97 -19.05 -15.36
N LEU A 92 -14.86 -19.24 -14.64
CA LEU A 92 -14.09 -20.48 -14.68
C LEU A 92 -14.70 -21.59 -13.83
N GLU A 93 -15.48 -21.26 -12.79
CA GLU A 93 -16.11 -22.22 -11.87
C GLU A 93 -16.89 -23.30 -12.64
N HIS A 94 -17.78 -22.88 -13.55
CA HIS A 94 -18.58 -23.80 -14.34
C HIS A 94 -17.74 -24.64 -15.29
N LEU A 95 -16.77 -24.03 -15.97
CA LEU A 95 -15.91 -24.72 -16.92
C LEU A 95 -15.04 -25.79 -16.24
N VAL A 96 -14.52 -25.49 -15.03
CA VAL A 96 -13.78 -26.46 -14.22
C VAL A 96 -14.69 -27.62 -13.80
N GLN A 97 -15.95 -27.32 -13.44
CA GLN A 97 -16.91 -28.34 -13.05
C GLN A 97 -17.31 -29.24 -14.24
N GLU A 98 -17.53 -28.66 -15.42
CA GLU A 98 -17.77 -29.40 -16.67
C GLU A 98 -16.58 -30.29 -17.02
N TYR A 99 -15.36 -29.77 -16.95
CA TYR A 99 -14.15 -30.54 -17.21
C TYR A 99 -14.02 -31.74 -16.26
N ARG A 100 -14.24 -31.54 -14.96
CA ARG A 100 -14.25 -32.62 -13.96
C ARG A 100 -15.30 -33.67 -14.28
N SER A 101 -16.50 -33.24 -14.68
CA SER A 101 -17.60 -34.15 -15.03
C SER A 101 -17.27 -34.96 -16.28
N ALA A 102 -16.76 -34.32 -17.33
CA ALA A 102 -16.32 -34.99 -18.56
C ALA A 102 -15.16 -35.98 -18.29
N GLN A 103 -14.23 -35.62 -17.42
CA GLN A 103 -13.12 -36.49 -17.02
C GLN A 103 -13.61 -37.74 -16.28
N ALA A 104 -14.60 -37.60 -15.39
CA ALA A 104 -15.21 -38.73 -14.70
C ALA A 104 -15.90 -39.68 -15.70
N LEU A 105 -16.70 -39.15 -16.62
CA LEU A 105 -17.35 -39.93 -17.68
C LEU A 105 -16.34 -40.66 -18.57
N LEU A 106 -15.24 -39.99 -18.93
CA LEU A 106 -14.17 -40.61 -19.70
C LEU A 106 -13.51 -41.77 -18.93
N SER A 107 -13.28 -41.60 -17.62
CA SER A 107 -12.70 -42.65 -16.78
C SER A 107 -13.62 -43.87 -16.73
N GLU A 108 -14.92 -43.66 -16.50
CA GLU A 108 -15.92 -44.73 -16.48
C GLU A 108 -16.00 -45.46 -17.83
N ALA A 109 -15.98 -44.72 -18.94
CA ALA A 109 -16.01 -45.33 -20.28
C ALA A 109 -14.75 -46.15 -20.57
N LYS A 110 -13.58 -45.71 -20.10
CA LYS A 110 -12.32 -46.45 -20.24
C LYS A 110 -12.34 -47.74 -19.43
N GLU A 111 -12.85 -47.71 -18.21
CA GLU A 111 -13.00 -48.90 -17.36
C GLU A 111 -13.92 -49.93 -18.02
N LYS A 112 -15.12 -49.51 -18.45
CA LYS A 112 -16.06 -50.39 -19.18
C LYS A 112 -15.46 -50.97 -20.46
N TYR A 113 -14.69 -50.18 -21.20
CA TYR A 113 -14.01 -50.66 -22.40
C TYR A 113 -12.94 -51.71 -22.06
N GLN A 114 -12.14 -51.48 -21.02
CA GLN A 114 -11.13 -52.45 -20.56
C GLN A 114 -11.76 -53.76 -20.10
N GLU A 115 -12.84 -53.69 -19.30
CA GLU A 115 -13.61 -54.87 -18.87
C GLU A 115 -14.19 -55.62 -20.06
N GLY A 116 -14.85 -54.92 -20.99
CA GLY A 116 -15.45 -55.52 -22.18
C GLY A 116 -14.40 -56.16 -23.10
N SER A 117 -13.27 -55.49 -23.32
CA SER A 117 -12.13 -56.00 -24.07
C SER A 117 -11.58 -57.27 -23.44
N GLY A 118 -11.35 -57.28 -22.12
CA GLY A 118 -10.90 -58.47 -21.39
C GLY A 118 -11.89 -59.64 -21.52
N GLY A 119 -13.19 -59.35 -21.43
CA GLY A 119 -14.24 -60.35 -21.64
C GLY A 119 -14.26 -60.95 -23.05
N VAL A 120 -14.02 -60.12 -24.09
CA VAL A 120 -13.89 -60.60 -25.47
C VAL A 120 -12.65 -61.47 -25.64
N THR A 121 -11.50 -61.07 -25.09
CA THR A 121 -10.28 -61.87 -25.13
C THR A 121 -10.49 -63.23 -24.47
N GLU A 122 -11.13 -63.27 -23.30
CA GLU A 122 -11.40 -64.51 -22.58
C GLU A 122 -12.37 -65.43 -23.34
N ARG A 123 -13.47 -64.88 -23.89
CA ARG A 123 -14.40 -65.67 -24.72
C ARG A 123 -13.75 -66.19 -25.99
N THR A 124 -12.86 -65.42 -26.60
CA THR A 124 -12.09 -65.85 -27.78
C THR A 124 -11.16 -67.00 -27.42
N ARG A 125 -10.49 -66.93 -26.27
CA ARG A 125 -9.66 -68.03 -25.73
C ARG A 125 -10.49 -69.30 -25.51
N MET A 126 -11.62 -69.20 -24.80
CA MET A 126 -12.52 -70.33 -24.55
C MET A 126 -13.05 -70.95 -25.85
N LEU A 127 -13.40 -70.13 -26.84
CA LEU A 127 -13.86 -70.60 -28.16
C LEU A 127 -12.77 -71.40 -28.87
N SER A 128 -11.52 -70.92 -28.86
CA SER A 128 -10.37 -71.63 -29.44
C SER A 128 -10.15 -72.97 -28.75
N GLU A 129 -10.21 -73.01 -27.43
CA GLU A 129 -10.08 -74.26 -26.65
C GLU A 129 -11.18 -75.28 -26.97
N CYS A 130 -12.43 -74.81 -27.13
CA CYS A 130 -13.53 -75.66 -27.56
C CYS A 130 -13.37 -76.17 -28.99
N MET A 131 -12.88 -75.33 -29.91
CA MET A 131 -12.57 -75.73 -31.29
C MET A 131 -11.49 -76.82 -31.31
N ASP A 132 -10.38 -76.61 -30.60
CA ASP A 132 -9.29 -77.57 -30.50
C ASP A 132 -9.78 -78.91 -29.92
N SER A 133 -10.62 -78.87 -28.88
CA SER A 133 -11.22 -80.06 -28.28
C SER A 133 -12.14 -80.80 -29.27
N ALA A 134 -12.96 -80.08 -30.04
CA ALA A 134 -13.86 -80.66 -31.02
C ALA A 134 -13.09 -81.30 -32.20
N GLU A 135 -12.00 -80.66 -32.64
CA GLU A 135 -11.10 -81.24 -33.66
C GLU A 135 -10.43 -82.53 -33.18
N LEU A 136 -9.96 -82.55 -31.92
CA LEU A 136 -9.35 -83.74 -31.32
C LEU A 136 -10.34 -84.91 -31.26
N GLU A 137 -11.59 -84.63 -30.89
CA GLU A 137 -12.66 -85.63 -30.84
C GLU A 137 -12.96 -86.17 -32.24
N LEU A 138 -13.03 -85.32 -33.26
CA LEU A 138 -13.24 -85.73 -34.66
C LEU A 138 -12.12 -86.65 -35.18
N LEU A 139 -10.87 -86.37 -34.80
CA LEU A 139 -9.69 -87.19 -35.14
C LEU A 139 -9.67 -88.55 -34.43
N THR A 140 -10.40 -88.71 -33.33
CA THR A 140 -10.50 -89.97 -32.57
C THR A 140 -11.72 -90.81 -32.92
N ILE A 141 -12.61 -90.32 -33.79
CA ILE A 141 -13.73 -91.12 -34.31
C ILE A 141 -13.16 -92.22 -35.24
N PRO A 142 -13.36 -93.52 -34.92
CA PRO A 142 -12.83 -94.60 -35.74
C PRO A 142 -13.54 -94.63 -37.11
N LEU A 143 -12.74 -94.67 -38.19
CA LEU A 143 -13.28 -94.80 -39.55
C LEU A 143 -14.09 -96.11 -39.69
N PRO A 144 -15.20 -96.10 -40.46
CA PRO A 144 -16.00 -97.30 -40.67
C PRO A 144 -15.14 -98.39 -41.31
N ARG A 145 -15.19 -99.60 -40.76
CA ARG A 145 -14.55 -100.77 -41.39
C ARG A 145 -15.38 -101.16 -42.61
N GLU A 146 -14.82 -101.00 -43.80
CA GLU A 146 -15.29 -101.66 -45.03
C GLU A 146 -14.92 -103.16 -45.02
#